data_AF-A0AB39Z1U1-F1
#
_entry.id   AF-A0AB39Z1U1-F1
#
_cell.length_a   1.000
_cell.length_b   1.000
_cell.length_c   1.000
_cell.angle_alpha   90.00
_cell.angle_beta   90.00
_cell.angle_gamma   90.00
#
_symmetry.space_group_name_H-M   'P 1'
#
loop_
_entity.id
_entity.type
_entity.pdbx_description
1 polymer ?
#
loop_
_entity_poly.entity_id
_entity_poly.type
_entity_poly.pdbx_seq_one_letter_code
_entity_poly.pdbx_strand_id
1 'polypeptide(L)'
;MLSNFSLSPAPELVEVYGLVLPFLISSETTMFYFNPTGRNCSLENLQSTLSQHPQIIWHREEAYPELYNRHSSNIFAMACLSRNSFEWQLKLLATSLTRFRSIKILIEMQARQSQFLASQILQLCLEHSMLNVVMYFPRWKYIRNIYSYQAFPYFTLVKQRLSGVSPSRIFTNQLKDVRGYQLRVQPDLSPPNSFPYRDSQGDYRIGGFLWKFIQHFSESLGAGIHVLYPTWPKAKVASEEYMVKLTRNGSSDFGLTTTMTMYKHEERYRDYSYPMFYSGWCTMLPVEKPLSVHTLFRHVLCPGSAILLALGSILCFLVIPPLIKYFGITFRGRLMTMASRIFTLIMLCASSAQLLSLLISPPLHPRIESFDDLLASDLKIFGLRSEFYFMDGNFRAKYAAAFHLTDNPYELYDNRNYFNTSWAYTITSLKWTVIDAQQRHFAHPVFRFSEKLCFNWASPCGLLIAPESIYRDPLQQFTLRMEQAGLINQWMTRSFYDMVKAGRMTIKDYSRTNVLSPLRTKDLQMLWSNFSVGLGTSFVVFTIELLLFYTNVFLNSL
;
A
#
# COMPACT_ATOMS: atom_id res chain seq x y z
N MET A 1 66.83 12.39 -36.65
CA MET A 1 65.49 12.86 -37.08
C MET A 1 64.42 12.01 -36.41
N LEU A 2 64.07 12.31 -35.16
CA LEU A 2 62.86 11.82 -34.50
C LEU A 2 62.45 12.89 -33.49
N SER A 3 61.61 13.83 -33.93
CA SER A 3 61.02 14.84 -33.07
C SER A 3 59.93 14.19 -32.22
N ASN A 4 60.21 14.02 -30.93
CA ASN A 4 59.22 13.82 -29.89
C ASN A 4 58.24 15.00 -29.89
N PHE A 5 57.10 14.84 -30.56
CA PHE A 5 55.95 15.70 -30.33
C PHE A 5 55.27 15.23 -29.03
N SER A 6 55.72 15.76 -27.90
CA SER A 6 54.90 15.78 -26.69
C SER A 6 53.73 16.73 -26.95
N LEU A 7 52.52 16.18 -27.15
CA LEU A 7 51.30 16.97 -27.12
C LEU A 7 51.03 17.38 -25.67
N SER A 8 51.68 18.45 -25.24
CA SER A 8 51.26 19.19 -24.06
C SER A 8 49.85 19.73 -24.31
N PRO A 9 48.85 19.47 -23.44
CA PRO A 9 47.55 20.10 -23.57
C PRO A 9 47.70 21.62 -23.48
N ALA A 10 47.10 22.35 -24.42
CA ALA A 10 47.20 23.80 -24.46
C ALA A 10 46.75 24.42 -23.12
N PRO A 11 47.52 25.36 -22.53
CA PRO A 11 47.25 25.92 -21.19
C PRO A 11 45.89 26.61 -21.05
N GLU A 12 45.23 26.96 -22.16
CA GLU A 12 43.92 27.62 -22.20
C GLU A 12 42.74 26.62 -22.22
N LEU A 13 42.99 25.34 -22.55
CA LEU A 13 42.03 24.25 -22.29
C LEU A 13 41.92 24.00 -20.78
N VAL A 14 43.03 24.14 -20.05
CA VAL A 14 43.07 24.06 -18.59
C VAL A 14 42.32 25.24 -17.95
N GLU A 15 42.18 26.40 -18.59
CA GLU A 15 41.38 27.52 -18.09
C GLU A 15 39.87 27.27 -18.20
N VAL A 16 39.35 26.89 -19.37
CA VAL A 16 37.91 26.61 -19.54
C VAL A 16 37.47 25.44 -18.67
N TYR A 17 38.31 24.42 -18.53
CA TYR A 17 37.97 23.23 -17.76
C TYR A 17 38.35 23.35 -16.27
N GLY A 18 39.43 24.04 -15.92
CA GLY A 18 39.81 24.34 -14.52
C GLY A 18 38.89 25.33 -13.82
N LEU A 19 38.23 26.23 -14.56
CA LEU A 19 37.15 27.09 -14.04
C LEU A 19 35.82 26.35 -13.87
N VAL A 20 35.65 25.20 -14.51
CA VAL A 20 34.34 24.52 -14.66
C VAL A 20 34.28 23.23 -13.84
N LEU A 21 35.36 22.45 -13.75
CA LEU A 21 35.46 21.20 -12.98
C LEU A 21 35.11 21.34 -11.49
N PRO A 22 35.69 22.31 -10.73
CA PRO A 22 35.46 22.40 -9.28
C PRO A 22 34.00 22.69 -8.91
N PHE A 23 33.22 23.26 -9.85
CA PHE A 23 31.82 23.61 -9.66
C PHE A 23 30.85 22.57 -10.26
N LEU A 24 31.32 21.66 -11.13
CA LEU A 24 30.47 20.74 -11.86
C LEU A 24 30.46 19.30 -11.31
N ILE A 25 31.54 18.88 -10.64
CA ILE A 25 31.83 17.47 -10.34
C ILE A 25 32.24 17.40 -8.87
N SER A 26 31.39 16.83 -8.02
CA SER A 26 31.82 16.43 -6.68
C SER A 26 32.80 15.26 -6.81
N SER A 27 33.71 15.09 -5.86
CA SER A 27 34.69 13.98 -5.85
C SER A 27 34.07 12.59 -6.01
N GLU A 28 32.79 12.45 -5.70
CA GLU A 28 32.01 11.20 -5.78
C GLU A 28 31.35 10.95 -7.16
N THR A 29 31.52 11.85 -8.13
CA THR A 29 30.85 11.75 -9.44
C THR A 29 31.62 10.81 -10.37
N THR A 30 30.92 9.87 -11.00
CA THR A 30 31.50 8.96 -12.00
C THR A 30 31.46 9.58 -13.39
N MET A 31 32.60 9.60 -14.08
CA MET A 31 32.72 10.14 -15.43
C MET A 31 32.40 9.07 -16.47
N PHE A 32 31.39 9.30 -17.31
CA PHE A 32 31.05 8.42 -18.43
C PHE A 32 31.55 9.03 -19.75
N TYR A 33 32.63 8.51 -20.31
CA TYR A 33 33.19 8.96 -21.58
C TYR A 33 32.71 8.07 -22.73
N PHE A 34 32.03 8.67 -23.69
CA PHE A 34 31.39 8.00 -24.83
C PHE A 34 32.02 8.47 -26.15
N ASN A 35 32.74 7.57 -26.82
CA ASN A 35 33.34 7.82 -28.14
C ASN A 35 33.33 6.53 -28.99
N PRO A 36 32.17 6.19 -29.60
CA PRO A 36 31.99 4.93 -30.32
C PRO A 36 32.82 4.82 -31.61
N THR A 37 33.23 5.95 -32.21
CA THR A 37 34.00 5.97 -33.47
C THR A 37 35.50 6.06 -33.29
N GLY A 38 36.00 6.13 -32.04
CA GLY A 38 37.44 6.19 -31.74
C GLY A 38 38.18 7.37 -32.39
N ARG A 39 37.47 8.44 -32.77
CA ARG A 39 38.12 9.63 -33.35
C ARG A 39 38.75 10.47 -32.24
N ASN A 40 39.89 11.09 -32.52
CA ASN A 40 40.59 11.93 -31.54
C ASN A 40 39.75 13.16 -31.20
N CYS A 41 39.33 13.26 -29.94
CA CYS A 41 38.56 14.38 -29.41
C CYS A 41 39.39 15.13 -28.37
N SER A 42 39.18 16.44 -28.24
CA SER A 42 39.92 17.21 -27.23
C SER A 42 39.63 16.76 -25.79
N LEU A 43 38.46 16.15 -25.57
CA LEU A 43 38.05 15.47 -24.33
C LEU A 43 38.97 14.31 -23.91
N GLU A 44 39.69 13.67 -24.83
CA GLU A 44 40.59 12.55 -24.51
C GLU A 44 41.82 13.02 -23.71
N ASN A 45 42.31 14.22 -23.99
CA ASN A 45 43.37 14.85 -23.21
C ASN A 45 42.91 15.24 -21.79
N LEU A 46 41.60 15.40 -21.59
CA LEU A 46 41.00 15.69 -20.29
C LEU A 46 40.84 14.45 -19.43
N GLN A 47 40.61 13.30 -20.06
CA GLN A 47 40.53 12.02 -19.37
C GLN A 47 41.79 11.74 -18.55
N SER A 48 42.97 12.05 -19.09
CA SER A 48 44.25 11.87 -18.40
C SER A 48 44.44 12.83 -17.22
N THR A 49 43.85 14.02 -17.29
CA THR A 49 43.92 15.05 -16.24
C THR A 49 42.94 14.76 -15.08
N LEU A 50 41.82 14.08 -15.38
CA LEU A 50 40.74 13.74 -14.43
C LEU A 50 40.90 12.35 -13.79
N SER A 51 42.12 11.84 -13.67
CA SER A 51 42.42 10.48 -13.18
C SER A 51 41.96 10.20 -11.74
N GLN A 52 41.63 11.22 -10.97
CA GLN A 52 41.19 11.09 -9.57
C GLN A 52 39.72 10.66 -9.40
N HIS A 53 38.88 10.77 -10.45
CA HIS A 53 37.47 10.37 -10.39
C HIS A 53 37.28 8.97 -11.00
N PRO A 54 36.28 8.18 -10.56
CA PRO A 54 35.91 6.94 -11.24
C PRO A 54 35.51 7.19 -12.70
N GLN A 55 36.04 6.41 -13.63
CA GLN A 55 35.79 6.59 -15.07
C GLN A 55 35.20 5.32 -15.71
N ILE A 56 34.21 5.52 -16.58
CA ILE A 56 33.64 4.52 -17.46
C ILE A 56 33.93 4.97 -18.89
N ILE A 57 34.79 4.24 -19.58
CA ILE A 57 35.22 4.54 -20.95
C ILE A 57 34.48 3.61 -21.90
N TRP A 58 33.75 4.17 -22.85
CA TRP A 58 32.94 3.41 -23.79
C TRP A 58 33.25 3.79 -25.24
N HIS A 59 34.01 2.92 -25.89
CA HIS A 59 34.45 3.05 -27.29
C HIS A 59 33.74 2.11 -28.26
N ARG A 60 32.69 1.41 -27.82
CA ARG A 60 31.98 0.42 -28.65
C ARG A 60 30.86 1.08 -29.44
N GLU A 61 30.62 0.59 -30.65
CA GLU A 61 29.46 0.95 -31.49
C GLU A 61 28.14 0.29 -31.00
N GLU A 62 28.02 0.06 -29.71
CA GLU A 62 26.87 -0.55 -29.04
C GLU A 62 26.49 0.32 -27.84
N ALA A 63 25.24 0.23 -27.38
CA ALA A 63 24.84 0.91 -26.16
C ALA A 63 25.47 0.22 -24.94
N TYR A 64 25.82 0.99 -23.90
CA TYR A 64 26.21 0.41 -22.62
C TYR A 64 24.98 -0.32 -22.03
N PRO A 65 25.03 -1.65 -21.87
CA PRO A 65 23.87 -2.41 -21.43
C PRO A 65 23.59 -2.13 -19.96
N GLU A 66 22.39 -1.62 -19.68
CA GLU A 66 21.85 -1.45 -18.34
C GLU A 66 22.79 -0.73 -17.35
N LEU A 67 23.33 0.43 -17.75
CA LEU A 67 24.20 1.25 -16.90
C LEU A 67 23.60 1.48 -15.50
N TYR A 68 22.27 1.69 -15.46
CA TYR A 68 21.48 1.88 -14.26
C TYR A 68 21.47 0.70 -13.26
N ASN A 69 21.88 -0.50 -13.67
CA ASN A 69 21.97 -1.68 -12.80
C ASN A 69 23.31 -1.78 -12.06
N ARG A 70 24.34 -1.13 -12.61
CA ARG A 70 25.72 -1.31 -12.16
C ARG A 70 26.29 -0.09 -11.46
N HIS A 71 25.72 1.09 -11.72
CA HIS A 71 26.27 2.37 -11.27
C HIS A 71 25.20 3.28 -10.67
N SER A 72 25.65 4.18 -9.79
CA SER A 72 24.83 5.24 -9.18
C SER A 72 24.36 6.25 -10.23
N SER A 73 23.30 7.02 -9.92
CA SER A 73 22.85 8.14 -10.76
C SER A 73 23.80 9.35 -10.76
N ASN A 74 24.82 9.36 -9.89
CA ASN A 74 25.83 10.42 -9.85
C ASN A 74 26.86 10.28 -10.98
N ILE A 75 26.39 10.48 -12.22
CA ILE A 75 27.19 10.34 -13.44
C ILE A 75 27.26 11.69 -14.16
N PHE A 76 28.44 12.00 -14.69
CA PHE A 76 28.63 13.08 -15.66
C PHE A 76 29.05 12.48 -16.99
N ALA A 77 28.26 12.73 -18.04
CA ALA A 77 28.51 12.14 -19.36
C ALA A 77 29.28 13.12 -20.26
N MET A 78 30.36 12.64 -20.85
CA MET A 78 31.13 13.32 -21.88
C MET A 78 31.01 12.53 -23.17
N ALA A 79 30.43 13.12 -24.20
CA ALA A 79 30.21 12.45 -25.47
C ALA A 79 30.96 13.17 -26.58
N CYS A 80 31.66 12.40 -27.42
CA CYS A 80 32.24 12.92 -28.64
C CYS A 80 31.45 12.43 -29.85
N LEU A 81 30.93 13.38 -30.64
CA LEU A 81 30.07 13.11 -31.78
C LEU A 81 30.71 13.55 -33.09
N SER A 82 30.52 12.75 -34.13
CA SER A 82 31.01 13.02 -35.49
C SER A 82 29.89 13.55 -36.38
N ARG A 83 30.24 14.50 -37.27
CA ARG A 83 29.25 15.19 -38.14
C ARG A 83 28.43 14.26 -39.01
N ASN A 84 28.99 13.13 -39.43
CA ASN A 84 28.34 12.22 -40.37
C ASN A 84 27.53 11.12 -39.65
N SER A 85 27.65 11.02 -38.33
CA SER A 85 27.17 9.88 -37.54
C SER A 85 26.45 10.27 -36.25
N PHE A 86 26.26 11.57 -36.00
CA PHE A 86 25.74 12.05 -34.71
C PHE A 86 24.36 11.48 -34.37
N GLU A 87 23.46 11.27 -35.34
CA GLU A 87 22.10 10.79 -35.07
C GLU A 87 22.08 9.42 -34.37
N TRP A 88 22.76 8.42 -34.94
CA TRP A 88 22.81 7.09 -34.33
C TRP A 88 23.69 7.07 -33.09
N GLN A 89 24.78 7.85 -33.04
CA GLN A 89 25.63 7.97 -31.85
C GLN A 89 24.86 8.54 -30.66
N LEU A 90 24.03 9.54 -30.90
CA LEU A 90 23.20 10.20 -29.88
C LEU A 90 22.06 9.29 -29.44
N LYS A 91 21.47 8.50 -30.36
CA LYS A 91 20.54 7.43 -30.01
C LYS A 91 21.20 6.36 -29.12
N LEU A 92 22.43 5.93 -29.44
CA LEU A 92 23.17 4.97 -28.59
C LEU A 92 23.50 5.55 -27.22
N LEU A 93 23.92 6.82 -27.16
CA LEU A 93 24.16 7.53 -25.91
C LEU A 93 22.87 7.59 -25.08
N ALA A 94 21.76 7.99 -25.69
CA ALA A 94 20.46 8.03 -25.04
C ALA A 94 20.06 6.66 -24.49
N THR A 95 20.23 5.58 -25.27
CA THR A 95 19.94 4.22 -24.81
C THR A 95 20.86 3.78 -23.67
N SER A 96 22.15 4.15 -23.71
CA SER A 96 23.11 3.87 -22.64
C SER A 96 22.73 4.57 -21.33
N LEU A 97 22.16 5.77 -21.44
CA LEU A 97 21.71 6.61 -20.33
C LEU A 97 20.22 6.42 -19.98
N THR A 98 19.64 5.28 -20.37
CA THR A 98 18.28 4.89 -19.98
C THR A 98 18.10 5.08 -18.48
N ARG A 99 17.04 5.81 -18.06
CA ARG A 99 16.72 6.19 -16.65
C ARG A 99 17.61 7.26 -16.00
N PHE A 100 18.66 7.72 -16.66
CA PHE A 100 19.54 8.78 -16.19
C PHE A 100 19.30 10.09 -16.94
N ARG A 101 18.04 10.55 -16.98
CA ARG A 101 17.63 11.74 -17.75
C ARG A 101 17.94 13.08 -17.07
N SER A 102 18.26 13.06 -15.79
CA SER A 102 18.65 14.26 -15.03
C SER A 102 20.16 14.55 -15.07
N ILE A 103 20.98 13.64 -15.59
CA ILE A 103 22.44 13.81 -15.54
C ILE A 103 22.92 14.93 -16.46
N LYS A 104 24.07 15.50 -16.13
CA LYS A 104 24.72 16.53 -16.94
C LYS A 104 25.50 15.87 -18.08
N ILE A 105 25.29 16.35 -19.30
CA ILE A 105 25.93 15.83 -20.51
C ILE A 105 26.69 16.96 -21.21
N LEU A 106 27.97 16.73 -21.47
CA LEU A 106 28.82 17.60 -22.27
C LEU A 106 29.13 16.92 -23.60
N ILE A 107 28.81 17.59 -24.70
CA ILE A 107 29.00 17.08 -26.05
C ILE A 107 30.08 17.89 -26.78
N GLU A 108 31.14 17.22 -27.23
CA GLU A 108 32.07 17.76 -28.21
C GLU A 108 31.62 17.35 -29.61
N MET A 109 31.33 18.34 -30.45
CA MET A 109 30.87 18.11 -31.81
C MET A 109 31.98 18.33 -32.83
N GLN A 110 32.46 17.27 -33.49
CA GLN A 110 33.49 17.34 -34.53
C GLN A 110 32.99 17.95 -35.84
N ALA A 111 32.69 19.24 -35.81
CA ALA A 111 32.25 20.01 -36.97
C ALA A 111 32.70 21.47 -36.86
N ARG A 112 32.61 22.20 -37.97
CA ARG A 112 32.73 23.66 -37.92
C ARG A 112 31.53 24.24 -37.19
N GLN A 113 31.77 25.30 -36.41
CA GLN A 113 30.74 26.00 -35.65
C GLN A 113 29.56 26.37 -36.56
N SER A 114 28.38 25.82 -36.27
CA SER A 114 27.13 26.09 -36.98
C SER A 114 25.98 26.10 -35.98
N GLN A 115 25.26 27.22 -35.93
CA GLN A 115 24.09 27.36 -35.05
C GLN A 115 22.95 26.43 -35.50
N PHE A 116 22.80 26.23 -36.80
CA PHE A 116 21.82 25.29 -37.36
C PHE A 116 22.10 23.86 -36.92
N LEU A 117 23.35 23.40 -37.05
CA LEU A 117 23.75 22.06 -36.62
C LEU A 117 23.59 21.87 -35.09
N ALA A 118 23.94 22.88 -34.30
CA ALA A 118 23.72 22.84 -32.85
C ALA A 118 22.24 22.71 -32.50
N SER A 119 21.38 23.45 -33.19
CA SER A 119 19.93 23.36 -33.00
C SER A 119 19.40 21.96 -33.32
N GLN A 120 19.83 21.35 -34.42
CA GLN A 120 19.42 19.99 -34.81
C GLN A 120 19.83 18.95 -33.77
N ILE A 121 21.08 19.01 -33.29
CA ILE A 121 21.60 18.06 -32.29
C ILE A 121 20.86 18.21 -30.95
N LEU A 122 20.70 19.44 -30.46
CA LEU A 122 20.03 19.70 -29.19
C LEU A 122 18.52 19.41 -29.24
N GLN A 123 17.89 19.58 -30.40
CA GLN A 123 16.51 19.14 -30.62
C GLN A 123 16.40 17.62 -30.54
N LEU A 124 17.31 16.88 -31.17
CA LEU A 124 17.37 15.42 -31.05
C LEU A 124 17.66 14.97 -29.59
N CYS A 125 18.46 15.74 -28.84
CA CYS A 125 18.63 15.50 -27.41
C CYS A 125 17.32 15.61 -26.62
N LEU A 126 16.50 16.62 -26.93
CA LEU A 126 15.20 16.82 -26.30
C LEU A 126 14.22 15.69 -26.68
N GLU A 127 14.20 15.25 -27.94
CA GLU A 127 13.40 14.10 -28.40
C GLU A 127 13.76 12.80 -27.64
N HIS A 128 15.00 12.68 -27.19
CA HIS A 128 15.48 11.60 -26.33
C HIS A 128 15.46 11.94 -24.83
N SER A 129 14.67 12.92 -24.40
CA SER A 129 14.48 13.28 -22.98
C SER A 129 15.76 13.70 -22.23
N MET A 130 16.80 14.16 -22.91
CA MET A 130 18.06 14.58 -22.27
C MET A 130 18.08 16.07 -22.00
N LEU A 131 17.58 16.51 -20.83
CA LEU A 131 17.40 17.93 -20.53
C LEU A 131 18.72 18.70 -20.32
N ASN A 132 19.65 18.13 -19.57
CA ASN A 132 20.84 18.84 -19.11
C ASN A 132 22.01 18.62 -20.07
N VAL A 133 21.89 19.14 -21.30
CA VAL A 133 22.90 18.99 -22.34
C VAL A 133 23.55 20.33 -22.68
N VAL A 134 24.88 20.33 -22.72
CA VAL A 134 25.69 21.43 -23.21
C VAL A 134 26.61 20.90 -24.29
N MET A 135 26.75 21.64 -25.38
CA MET A 135 27.63 21.27 -26.48
C MET A 135 28.55 22.41 -26.91
N TYR A 136 29.70 22.05 -27.49
CA TYR A 136 30.60 22.99 -28.13
C TYR A 136 31.23 22.40 -29.39
N PHE A 137 31.75 23.30 -30.23
CA PHE A 137 32.53 22.93 -31.41
C PHE A 137 34.01 23.18 -31.13
N PRO A 138 34.91 22.21 -31.38
CA PRO A 138 36.33 22.39 -31.16
C PRO A 138 36.87 23.43 -32.15
N ARG A 139 37.61 24.41 -31.63
CA ARG A 139 38.49 25.30 -32.39
C ARG A 139 39.88 25.18 -31.80
N TRP A 140 40.91 25.08 -32.65
CA TRP A 140 42.31 24.79 -32.29
C TRP A 140 42.96 25.72 -31.24
N LYS A 141 42.34 26.84 -30.86
CA LYS A 141 42.91 27.77 -29.88
C LYS A 141 41.97 28.19 -28.73
N TYR A 142 40.64 28.23 -28.89
CA TYR A 142 39.73 28.72 -27.82
C TYR A 142 38.29 28.19 -27.94
N ILE A 143 37.72 27.70 -26.83
CA ILE A 143 36.26 27.52 -26.70
C ILE A 143 35.65 28.87 -26.32
N ARG A 144 35.05 29.56 -27.29
CA ARG A 144 34.39 30.85 -27.03
C ARG A 144 32.89 30.75 -26.82
N ASN A 145 32.22 29.78 -27.45
CA ASN A 145 30.77 29.67 -27.43
C ASN A 145 30.35 28.25 -27.05
N ILE A 146 29.46 28.15 -26.07
CA ILE A 146 28.73 26.93 -25.73
C ILE A 146 27.28 27.08 -26.18
N TYR A 147 26.66 25.95 -26.49
CA TYR A 147 25.26 25.87 -26.86
C TYR A 147 24.54 24.96 -25.90
N SER A 148 23.36 25.38 -25.47
CA SER A 148 22.41 24.62 -24.68
C SER A 148 21.00 25.00 -25.14
N TYR A 149 19.97 24.51 -24.47
CA TYR A 149 18.60 24.84 -24.83
C TYR A 149 17.69 24.90 -23.61
N GLN A 150 16.55 25.57 -23.76
CA GLN A 150 15.43 25.49 -22.83
C GLN A 150 14.36 24.60 -23.46
N ALA A 151 13.91 23.57 -22.73
CA ALA A 151 12.91 22.60 -23.17
C ALA A 151 11.48 23.13 -23.05
N PHE A 152 11.22 23.99 -22.05
CA PHE A 152 9.89 24.46 -21.68
C PHE A 152 9.75 25.97 -21.82
N PRO A 153 8.58 26.51 -22.20
CA PRO A 153 7.41 25.76 -22.67
C PRO A 153 7.56 25.24 -24.11
N TYR A 154 8.52 25.78 -24.86
CA TYR A 154 8.92 25.34 -26.20
C TYR A 154 10.44 25.35 -26.31
N PHE A 155 10.98 24.57 -27.26
CA PHE A 155 12.40 24.50 -27.51
C PHE A 155 12.98 25.87 -27.90
N THR A 156 13.96 26.36 -27.14
CA THR A 156 14.72 27.56 -27.50
C THR A 156 16.22 27.30 -27.40
N LEU A 157 16.95 27.55 -28.49
CA LEU A 157 18.40 27.46 -28.50
C LEU A 157 19.02 28.60 -27.69
N VAL A 158 19.91 28.26 -26.77
CA VAL A 158 20.67 29.21 -25.96
C VAL A 158 22.13 29.15 -26.37
N LYS A 159 22.69 30.28 -26.78
CA LYS A 159 24.12 30.44 -27.08
C LYS A 159 24.74 31.33 -26.02
N GLN A 160 25.72 30.80 -25.30
CA GLN A 160 26.43 31.54 -24.27
C GLN A 160 27.91 31.67 -24.62
N ARG A 161 28.46 32.86 -24.39
CA ARG A 161 29.90 33.10 -24.47
C ARG A 161 30.52 32.87 -23.09
N LEU A 162 31.56 32.06 -23.03
CA LEU A 162 32.32 31.85 -21.81
C LEU A 162 33.21 33.08 -21.56
N SER A 163 33.06 33.73 -20.41
CA SER A 163 33.85 34.87 -19.97
C SER A 163 34.34 34.60 -18.54
N GLY A 164 35.66 34.69 -18.31
CA GLY A 164 36.29 34.29 -17.03
C GLY A 164 35.98 35.17 -15.81
N VAL A 165 35.04 36.11 -15.91
CA VAL A 165 34.79 37.16 -14.89
C VAL A 165 33.65 36.76 -13.93
N SER A 166 32.85 35.73 -14.24
CA SER A 166 31.81 35.22 -13.32
C SER A 166 31.52 33.75 -13.60
N PRO A 167 31.16 32.94 -12.59
CA PRO A 167 30.77 31.55 -12.79
C PRO A 167 29.46 31.53 -13.61
N SER A 168 29.58 31.35 -14.92
CA SER A 168 28.45 31.12 -15.81
C SER A 168 27.74 29.84 -15.37
N ARG A 169 26.43 29.91 -15.08
CA ARG A 169 25.59 28.72 -14.84
C ARG A 169 25.45 27.91 -16.13
N ILE A 170 26.40 27.00 -16.37
CA ILE A 170 26.48 26.17 -17.59
C ILE A 170 25.26 25.23 -17.70
N PHE A 171 24.92 24.55 -16.60
CA PHE A 171 23.71 23.74 -16.50
C PHE A 171 22.65 24.49 -15.68
N THR A 172 21.42 24.50 -16.17
CA THR A 172 20.29 25.13 -15.49
C THR A 172 19.26 24.06 -15.14
N ASN A 173 18.67 24.12 -13.94
CA ASN A 173 17.59 23.22 -13.58
C ASN A 173 16.30 23.67 -14.27
N GLN A 174 16.02 23.07 -15.43
CA GLN A 174 14.87 23.40 -16.27
C GLN A 174 13.53 22.95 -15.68
N LEU A 175 13.54 22.05 -14.68
CA LEU A 175 12.34 21.55 -14.02
C LEU A 175 11.96 22.38 -12.79
N LYS A 176 12.72 23.44 -12.47
CA LYS A 176 12.35 24.36 -11.40
C LYS A 176 11.06 25.12 -11.71
N ASP A 177 10.84 25.47 -12.97
CA ASP A 177 9.63 26.11 -13.46
C ASP A 177 9.47 25.80 -14.96
N VAL A 178 8.42 25.05 -15.30
CA VAL A 178 8.12 24.66 -16.68
C VAL A 178 7.19 25.65 -17.40
N ARG A 179 6.87 26.79 -16.78
CA ARG A 179 6.19 27.94 -17.40
C ARG A 179 4.88 27.57 -18.09
N GLY A 180 4.03 26.81 -17.41
CA GLY A 180 2.68 26.44 -17.87
C GLY A 180 2.63 25.25 -18.84
N TYR A 181 3.74 24.53 -19.03
CA TYR A 181 3.74 23.27 -19.79
C TYR A 181 2.70 22.29 -19.24
N GLN A 182 2.02 21.57 -20.13
CA GLN A 182 0.91 20.68 -19.77
C GLN A 182 1.40 19.24 -19.60
N LEU A 183 1.45 18.77 -18.36
CA LEU A 183 1.78 17.37 -18.05
C LEU A 183 0.65 16.46 -18.51
N ARG A 184 0.99 15.39 -19.24
CA ARG A 184 0.01 14.43 -19.74
C ARG A 184 -0.23 13.36 -18.68
N VAL A 185 -1.36 13.46 -18.00
CA VAL A 185 -1.68 12.62 -16.83
C VAL A 185 -2.86 11.72 -17.15
N GLN A 186 -2.70 10.44 -16.87
CA GLN A 186 -3.67 9.40 -17.17
C GLN A 186 -4.25 8.81 -15.87
N PRO A 187 -5.47 9.21 -15.47
CA PRO A 187 -6.14 8.64 -14.30
C PRO A 187 -6.73 7.24 -14.59
N ASP A 188 -6.72 6.36 -13.59
CA ASP A 188 -7.39 5.05 -13.63
C ASP A 188 -8.92 5.12 -13.51
N LEU A 189 -9.45 6.27 -13.09
CA LEU A 189 -10.87 6.50 -12.79
C LEU A 189 -11.47 5.47 -11.82
N SER A 190 -10.64 4.89 -10.95
CA SER A 190 -11.02 3.92 -9.93
C SER A 190 -11.02 4.56 -8.53
N PRO A 191 -12.18 4.70 -7.86
CA PRO A 191 -12.22 5.19 -6.48
C PRO A 191 -11.54 4.22 -5.49
N PRO A 192 -10.71 4.69 -4.55
CA PRO A 192 -10.53 6.09 -4.12
C PRO A 192 -9.39 6.86 -4.82
N ASN A 193 -8.72 6.24 -5.79
CA ASN A 193 -7.47 6.70 -6.39
C ASN A 193 -7.66 7.98 -7.20
N SER A 194 -8.49 7.87 -8.24
CA SER A 194 -8.92 8.96 -9.08
C SER A 194 -10.35 8.69 -9.55
N PHE A 195 -11.21 9.71 -9.59
CA PHE A 195 -12.59 9.52 -10.08
C PHE A 195 -13.22 10.84 -10.52
N PRO A 196 -14.06 10.82 -11.57
CA PRO A 196 -14.76 12.01 -12.01
C PRO A 196 -15.96 12.30 -11.11
N TYR A 197 -16.17 13.58 -10.82
CA TYR A 197 -17.35 14.10 -10.12
C TYR A 197 -17.74 15.48 -10.66
N ARG A 198 -18.99 15.89 -10.42
CA ARG A 198 -19.42 17.27 -10.66
C ARG A 198 -19.34 18.04 -9.36
N ASP A 199 -18.74 19.22 -9.38
CA ASP A 199 -18.75 20.10 -8.22
C ASP A 199 -20.12 20.79 -8.02
N SER A 200 -20.22 21.62 -6.99
CA SER A 200 -21.45 22.35 -6.67
C SER A 200 -21.86 23.37 -7.75
N GLN A 201 -20.95 23.76 -8.64
CA GLN A 201 -21.21 24.65 -9.77
C GLN A 201 -21.62 23.85 -11.02
N GLY A 202 -21.50 22.52 -10.99
CA GLY A 202 -21.83 21.61 -12.08
C GLY A 202 -20.64 21.29 -12.98
N ASP A 203 -19.45 21.82 -12.68
CA ASP A 203 -18.24 21.60 -13.48
C ASP A 203 -17.68 20.21 -13.25
N TYR A 204 -17.16 19.62 -14.33
CA TYR A 204 -16.48 18.33 -14.28
C TYR A 204 -15.09 18.48 -13.64
N ARG A 205 -14.89 17.79 -12.52
CA ARG A 205 -13.62 17.73 -11.79
C ARG A 205 -13.20 16.27 -11.59
N ILE A 206 -11.91 16.07 -11.37
CA ILE A 206 -11.38 14.77 -10.94
C ILE A 206 -11.01 14.90 -9.47
N GLY A 207 -11.43 13.92 -8.68
CA GLY A 207 -11.12 13.79 -7.27
C GLY A 207 -10.31 12.53 -7.01
N GLY A 208 -10.02 12.25 -5.74
CA GLY A 208 -9.21 11.11 -5.32
C GLY A 208 -7.80 11.53 -4.86
N PHE A 209 -7.18 10.68 -4.06
CA PHE A 209 -5.94 11.03 -3.38
C PHE A 209 -4.73 11.08 -4.35
N LEU A 210 -4.68 10.19 -5.35
CA LEU A 210 -3.62 10.24 -6.38
C LEU A 210 -3.80 11.47 -7.27
N TRP A 211 -5.04 11.88 -7.53
CA TRP A 211 -5.30 13.11 -8.27
C TRP A 211 -4.80 14.34 -7.52
N LYS A 212 -5.09 14.44 -6.22
CA LYS A 212 -4.56 15.54 -5.37
C LYS A 212 -3.02 15.55 -5.35
N PHE A 213 -2.40 14.38 -5.25
CA PHE A 213 -0.96 14.25 -5.27
C PHE A 213 -0.35 14.80 -6.57
N ILE A 214 -0.83 14.35 -7.74
CA ILE A 214 -0.27 14.79 -9.02
C ILE A 214 -0.59 16.25 -9.31
N GLN A 215 -1.73 16.75 -8.85
CA GLN A 215 -2.09 18.16 -8.95
C GLN A 215 -1.07 19.03 -8.21
N HIS A 216 -0.79 18.74 -6.94
CA HIS A 216 0.21 19.49 -6.18
C HIS A 216 1.63 19.32 -6.72
N PHE A 217 1.97 18.15 -7.28
CA PHE A 217 3.24 17.97 -7.98
C PHE A 217 3.33 18.88 -9.21
N SER A 218 2.28 18.97 -10.03
CA SER A 218 2.23 19.85 -11.20
C SER A 218 2.35 21.32 -10.81
N GLU A 219 1.65 21.75 -9.76
CA GLU A 219 1.70 23.11 -9.21
C GLU A 219 3.13 23.46 -8.73
N SER A 220 3.82 22.50 -8.09
CA SER A 220 5.20 22.70 -7.62
C SER A 220 6.21 22.93 -8.75
N LEU A 221 5.89 22.50 -9.97
CA LEU A 221 6.70 22.70 -11.18
C LEU A 221 6.27 23.94 -11.97
N GLY A 222 5.19 24.64 -11.60
CA GLY A 222 4.57 25.67 -12.43
C GLY A 222 3.92 25.10 -13.70
N ALA A 223 3.49 23.84 -13.66
CA ALA A 223 2.90 23.11 -14.78
C ALA A 223 1.37 23.09 -14.72
N GLY A 224 0.72 22.95 -15.88
CA GLY A 224 -0.68 22.54 -15.97
C GLY A 224 -0.81 21.03 -16.15
N ILE A 225 -2.05 20.53 -16.17
CA ILE A 225 -2.35 19.12 -16.42
C ILE A 225 -3.27 18.99 -17.64
N HIS A 226 -2.81 18.20 -18.61
CA HIS A 226 -3.64 17.67 -19.69
C HIS A 226 -4.10 16.26 -19.34
N VAL A 227 -5.40 16.08 -19.14
CA VAL A 227 -5.99 14.80 -18.74
C VAL A 227 -6.14 13.88 -19.93
N LEU A 228 -5.53 12.70 -19.85
CA LEU A 228 -5.70 11.61 -20.80
C LEU A 228 -6.75 10.62 -20.30
N TYR A 229 -7.97 10.75 -20.80
CA TYR A 229 -9.04 9.84 -20.40
C TYR A 229 -8.82 8.42 -20.96
N PRO A 230 -9.03 7.37 -20.14
CA PRO A 230 -8.86 6.00 -20.57
C PRO A 230 -9.88 5.62 -21.65
N THR A 231 -9.40 5.22 -22.83
CA THR A 231 -10.23 4.79 -23.97
C THR A 231 -10.32 3.27 -24.15
N TRP A 232 -9.62 2.49 -23.32
CA TRP A 232 -9.55 1.04 -23.48
C TRP A 232 -10.78 0.30 -22.88
N PRO A 233 -11.14 -0.88 -23.43
CA PRO A 233 -12.21 -1.69 -22.88
C PRO A 233 -11.85 -2.25 -21.50
N LYS A 234 -12.70 -2.03 -20.50
CA LYS A 234 -12.47 -2.46 -19.11
C LYS A 234 -12.38 -3.99 -18.90
N ALA A 235 -12.78 -4.80 -19.87
CA ALA A 235 -13.09 -6.22 -19.65
C ALA A 235 -12.01 -7.23 -20.11
N LYS A 236 -11.02 -6.83 -20.93
CA LYS A 236 -10.08 -7.80 -21.54
C LYS A 236 -8.69 -7.81 -20.93
N VAL A 237 -8.22 -6.68 -20.42
CA VAL A 237 -6.85 -6.48 -19.92
C VAL A 237 -6.88 -5.49 -18.77
N ALA A 238 -6.04 -5.69 -17.75
CA ALA A 238 -5.94 -4.78 -16.62
C ALA A 238 -5.52 -3.37 -17.09
N SER A 239 -6.16 -2.33 -16.57
CA SER A 239 -5.92 -0.93 -16.99
C SER A 239 -4.44 -0.53 -16.88
N GLU A 240 -3.73 -1.08 -15.89
CA GLU A 240 -2.28 -0.90 -15.70
C GLU A 240 -1.45 -1.26 -16.94
N GLU A 241 -1.81 -2.33 -17.68
CA GLU A 241 -1.01 -2.79 -18.82
C GLU A 241 -1.11 -1.83 -20.00
N TYR A 242 -2.27 -1.18 -20.17
CA TYR A 242 -2.41 -0.10 -21.15
C TYR A 242 -1.64 1.15 -20.73
N MET A 243 -1.68 1.48 -19.44
CA MET A 243 -0.96 2.63 -18.89
C MET A 243 0.56 2.47 -19.04
N VAL A 244 1.11 1.29 -18.76
CA VAL A 244 2.54 0.99 -18.98
C VAL A 244 2.93 1.16 -20.45
N LYS A 245 2.09 0.72 -21.40
CA LYS A 245 2.36 0.90 -22.84
C LYS A 245 2.38 2.38 -23.22
N LEU A 246 1.44 3.17 -22.70
CA LEU A 246 1.32 4.59 -23.01
C LEU A 246 2.43 5.43 -22.39
N THR A 247 2.88 5.09 -21.18
CA THR A 247 4.04 5.75 -20.57
C THR A 247 5.33 5.37 -21.30
N ARG A 248 5.55 4.10 -21.64
CA ARG A 248 6.74 3.66 -22.41
C ARG A 248 6.81 4.30 -23.81
N ASN A 249 5.69 4.52 -24.47
CA ASN A 249 5.64 5.21 -25.77
C ASN A 249 5.69 6.75 -25.67
N GLY A 250 5.83 7.31 -24.47
CA GLY A 250 5.89 8.76 -24.26
C GLY A 250 4.59 9.50 -24.60
N SER A 251 3.45 8.79 -24.75
CA SER A 251 2.13 9.40 -24.96
C SER A 251 1.55 9.95 -23.66
N SER A 252 1.90 9.34 -22.53
CA SER A 252 1.52 9.73 -21.18
C SER A 252 2.78 9.97 -20.34
N ASP A 253 2.82 11.05 -19.56
CA ASP A 253 3.93 11.34 -18.65
C ASP A 253 3.76 10.58 -17.33
N PHE A 254 2.51 10.46 -16.85
CA PHE A 254 2.17 9.79 -15.59
C PHE A 254 0.91 8.94 -15.73
N GLY A 255 1.00 7.68 -15.31
CA GLY A 255 -0.16 6.83 -15.06
C GLY A 255 -0.49 6.77 -13.57
N LEU A 256 -1.69 7.22 -13.19
CA LEU A 256 -2.18 7.15 -11.80
C LEU A 256 -2.88 5.83 -11.55
N THR A 257 -2.22 4.92 -10.84
CA THR A 257 -2.76 3.62 -10.45
C THR A 257 -2.22 3.24 -9.08
N THR A 258 -2.93 2.37 -8.36
CA THR A 258 -2.51 1.82 -7.06
C THR A 258 -2.20 0.34 -7.16
N THR A 259 -1.84 -0.11 -8.36
CA THR A 259 -1.51 -1.51 -8.62
C THR A 259 -0.20 -1.82 -7.91
N MET A 260 -0.29 -2.79 -7.00
CA MET A 260 0.83 -3.25 -6.19
C MET A 260 1.95 -3.73 -7.11
N THR A 261 3.18 -3.24 -6.90
CA THR A 261 4.34 -3.73 -7.64
C THR A 261 4.70 -5.12 -7.13
N MET A 262 4.15 -6.15 -7.75
CA MET A 262 4.39 -7.54 -7.34
C MET A 262 5.75 -8.06 -7.85
N TYR A 263 6.45 -8.84 -7.02
CA TYR A 263 7.79 -9.36 -7.26
C TYR A 263 7.92 -10.32 -8.46
N LYS A 264 6.81 -10.84 -9.01
CA LYS A 264 6.84 -11.87 -10.07
C LYS A 264 7.47 -11.39 -11.39
N HIS A 265 7.50 -10.08 -11.62
CA HIS A 265 8.14 -9.48 -12.79
C HIS A 265 9.07 -8.34 -12.35
N GLU A 266 10.32 -8.66 -12.01
CA GLU A 266 11.32 -7.68 -11.55
C GLU A 266 11.48 -6.49 -12.50
N GLU A 267 11.39 -6.72 -13.81
CA GLU A 267 11.48 -5.66 -14.82
C GLU A 267 10.35 -4.62 -14.68
N ARG A 268 9.15 -5.04 -14.26
CA ARG A 268 8.00 -4.14 -14.09
C ARG A 268 8.20 -3.18 -12.94
N TYR A 269 8.99 -3.51 -11.90
CA TYR A 269 9.30 -2.60 -10.79
C TYR A 269 9.81 -1.25 -11.30
N ARG A 270 10.54 -1.29 -12.41
CA ARG A 270 11.20 -0.12 -12.97
C ARG A 270 10.27 0.75 -13.81
N ASP A 271 9.06 0.30 -14.16
CA ASP A 271 8.04 1.15 -14.80
C ASP A 271 7.31 2.04 -13.79
N TYR A 272 7.62 1.92 -12.49
CA TYR A 272 7.06 2.72 -11.43
C TYR A 272 8.02 3.83 -10.96
N SER A 273 7.45 4.83 -10.31
CA SER A 273 8.16 5.85 -9.54
C SER A 273 8.74 5.26 -8.27
N TYR A 274 9.47 6.08 -7.51
CA TYR A 274 9.75 5.75 -6.11
C TYR A 274 8.44 5.42 -5.38
N PRO A 275 8.42 4.37 -4.53
CA PRO A 275 7.22 3.99 -3.77
C PRO A 275 6.65 5.17 -2.98
N MET A 276 5.34 5.39 -3.10
CA MET A 276 4.61 6.45 -2.41
C MET A 276 3.98 5.98 -1.10
N PHE A 277 3.59 4.71 -1.06
CA PHE A 277 3.03 4.05 0.11
C PHE A 277 3.15 2.54 -0.08
N TYR A 278 3.02 1.81 1.03
CA TYR A 278 2.95 0.36 1.02
C TYR A 278 1.51 -0.08 1.25
N SER A 279 1.06 -1.07 0.48
CA SER A 279 -0.26 -1.64 0.66
C SER A 279 -0.19 -3.15 0.89
N GLY A 280 -0.91 -3.61 1.90
CA GLY A 280 -1.15 -5.03 2.14
C GLY A 280 -2.43 -5.48 1.43
N TRP A 281 -2.45 -6.70 0.92
CA TRP A 281 -3.63 -7.36 0.40
C TRP A 281 -4.08 -8.45 1.37
N CYS A 282 -5.18 -8.20 2.07
CA CYS A 282 -5.62 -9.00 3.20
C CYS A 282 -7.13 -9.22 3.22
N THR A 283 -7.60 -9.81 4.29
CA THR A 283 -9.01 -10.20 4.45
C THR A 283 -9.75 -9.24 5.38
N MET A 284 -10.88 -8.73 4.89
CA MET A 284 -11.89 -8.01 5.66
C MET A 284 -12.90 -9.03 6.20
N LEU A 285 -12.98 -9.18 7.52
CA LEU A 285 -13.85 -10.17 8.18
C LEU A 285 -14.98 -9.45 8.94
N PRO A 286 -16.20 -10.01 8.96
CA PRO A 286 -17.25 -9.49 9.83
C PRO A 286 -16.80 -9.59 11.29
N VAL A 287 -17.18 -8.61 12.11
CA VAL A 287 -16.94 -8.64 13.56
C VAL A 287 -17.73 -9.81 14.16
N GLU A 288 -17.13 -10.47 15.14
CA GLU A 288 -17.70 -11.64 15.78
C GLU A 288 -19.04 -11.32 16.45
N LYS A 289 -20.01 -12.22 16.30
CA LYS A 289 -21.32 -12.07 16.92
C LYS A 289 -21.23 -12.34 18.43
N PRO A 290 -22.06 -11.70 19.26
CA PRO A 290 -22.18 -12.09 20.66
C PRO A 290 -22.65 -13.54 20.81
N LEU A 291 -22.20 -14.21 21.86
CA LEU A 291 -22.68 -15.56 22.18
C LEU A 291 -24.19 -15.54 22.45
N SER A 292 -24.86 -16.65 22.13
CA SER A 292 -26.29 -16.78 22.37
C SER A 292 -26.58 -16.82 23.88
N VAL A 293 -27.73 -16.26 24.27
CA VAL A 293 -28.19 -16.24 25.66
C VAL A 293 -28.21 -17.66 26.27
N HIS A 294 -28.68 -18.64 25.51
CA HIS A 294 -28.68 -20.06 25.93
C HIS A 294 -27.27 -20.56 26.30
N THR A 295 -26.24 -20.19 25.53
CA THR A 295 -24.84 -20.55 25.84
C THR A 295 -24.37 -19.93 27.16
N LEU A 296 -24.78 -18.69 27.45
CA LEU A 296 -24.45 -18.00 28.69
C LEU A 296 -25.10 -18.69 29.90
N PHE A 297 -26.39 -19.03 29.80
CA PHE A 297 -27.08 -19.80 30.83
C PHE A 297 -26.42 -21.15 31.08
N ARG A 298 -26.05 -21.87 30.03
CA ARG A 298 -25.33 -23.16 30.16
C ARG A 298 -23.97 -22.99 30.84
N HIS A 299 -23.27 -21.88 30.60
CA HIS A 299 -21.98 -21.59 31.21
C HIS A 299 -22.10 -21.28 32.71
N VAL A 300 -23.08 -20.48 33.12
CA VAL A 300 -23.30 -20.17 34.55
C VAL A 300 -23.92 -21.35 35.29
N LEU A 301 -24.93 -22.00 34.71
CA LEU A 301 -25.62 -23.17 35.26
C LEU A 301 -24.96 -24.47 34.79
N CYS A 302 -23.62 -24.52 34.77
CA CYS A 302 -22.88 -25.71 34.36
C CYS A 302 -23.28 -26.90 35.24
N PRO A 303 -23.54 -28.09 34.67
CA PRO A 303 -23.81 -29.30 35.47
C PRO A 303 -22.73 -29.59 36.51
N GLY A 304 -21.47 -29.27 36.21
CA GLY A 304 -20.36 -29.37 37.17
C GLY A 304 -20.51 -28.44 38.39
N SER A 305 -21.01 -27.22 38.20
CA SER A 305 -21.30 -26.30 39.31
C SER A 305 -22.46 -26.81 40.17
N ALA A 306 -23.49 -27.38 39.55
CA ALA A 306 -24.60 -28.01 40.25
C ALA A 306 -24.15 -29.25 41.05
N ILE A 307 -23.26 -30.07 40.49
CA ILE A 307 -22.66 -31.22 41.18
C ILE A 307 -21.78 -30.76 42.35
N LEU A 308 -20.95 -29.73 42.17
CA LEU A 308 -20.12 -29.17 43.23
C LEU A 308 -20.97 -28.58 44.37
N LEU A 309 -22.05 -27.87 44.05
CA LEU A 309 -23.00 -27.37 45.04
C LEU A 309 -23.71 -28.53 45.77
N ALA A 310 -24.11 -29.58 45.04
CA ALA A 310 -24.69 -30.78 45.64
C ALA A 310 -23.72 -31.48 46.58
N LEU A 311 -22.48 -31.73 46.14
CA LEU A 311 -21.41 -32.32 46.96
C LEU A 311 -21.07 -31.46 48.18
N GLY A 312 -20.97 -30.15 48.01
CA GLY A 312 -20.76 -29.20 49.10
C GLY A 312 -21.92 -29.22 50.11
N SER A 313 -23.16 -29.31 49.63
CA SER A 313 -24.34 -29.43 50.50
C SER A 313 -24.36 -30.76 51.26
N ILE A 314 -24.05 -31.87 50.59
CA ILE A 314 -23.94 -33.21 51.21
C ILE A 314 -22.85 -33.20 52.28
N LEU A 315 -21.68 -32.64 51.97
CA LEU A 315 -20.58 -32.51 52.93
C LEU A 315 -21.01 -31.68 54.14
N CYS A 316 -21.62 -30.51 53.93
CA CYS A 316 -22.02 -29.61 55.00
C CYS A 316 -23.17 -30.13 55.88
N PHE A 317 -24.16 -30.82 55.30
CA PHE A 317 -25.37 -31.25 56.01
C PHE A 317 -25.33 -32.70 56.49
N LEU A 318 -24.64 -33.60 55.78
CA LEU A 318 -24.62 -35.04 56.11
C LEU A 318 -23.30 -35.50 56.73
N VAL A 319 -22.16 -34.93 56.34
CA VAL A 319 -20.83 -35.45 56.74
C VAL A 319 -20.23 -34.68 57.90
N ILE A 320 -20.27 -33.34 57.86
CA ILE A 320 -19.70 -32.49 58.92
C ILE A 320 -20.40 -32.67 60.28
N PRO A 321 -21.75 -32.75 60.40
CA PRO A 321 -22.41 -32.92 61.69
C PRO A 321 -22.04 -34.21 62.46
N PRO A 322 -22.00 -35.41 61.86
CA PRO A 322 -21.54 -36.62 62.57
C PRO A 322 -20.05 -36.60 62.89
N LEU A 323 -19.20 -36.01 62.04
CA LEU A 323 -17.75 -35.87 62.32
C LEU A 323 -17.50 -34.95 63.53
N ILE A 324 -18.18 -33.81 63.62
CA ILE A 324 -18.09 -32.92 64.78
C ILE A 324 -18.52 -33.63 66.06
N LYS A 325 -19.58 -34.46 65.99
CA LYS A 325 -20.05 -35.28 67.11
C LYS A 325 -19.03 -36.36 67.51
N TYR A 326 -18.35 -36.98 66.53
CA TYR A 326 -17.32 -38.00 66.76
C TYR A 326 -16.06 -37.43 67.44
N PHE A 327 -15.62 -36.24 67.05
CA PHE A 327 -14.44 -35.57 67.65
C PHE A 327 -14.72 -34.82 68.96
N GLY A 328 -15.95 -34.87 69.49
CA GLY A 328 -16.30 -34.26 70.78
C GLY A 328 -16.27 -32.72 70.80
N ILE A 329 -16.21 -32.07 69.63
CA ILE A 329 -16.14 -30.61 69.52
C ILE A 329 -17.56 -30.03 69.64
N THR A 330 -17.86 -29.32 70.72
CA THR A 330 -19.16 -28.65 70.93
C THR A 330 -19.25 -27.33 70.18
N PHE A 331 -19.25 -27.39 68.84
CA PHE A 331 -19.61 -26.23 68.03
C PHE A 331 -21.12 -25.98 68.14
N ARG A 332 -21.55 -24.75 68.44
CA ARG A 332 -22.99 -24.40 68.45
C ARG A 332 -23.55 -24.65 67.05
N GLY A 333 -24.41 -25.66 66.87
CA GLY A 333 -25.00 -26.03 65.57
C GLY A 333 -25.69 -24.86 64.84
N ARG A 334 -26.11 -23.82 65.58
CA ARG A 334 -26.60 -22.55 65.02
C ARG A 334 -25.57 -21.83 64.15
N LEU A 335 -24.28 -21.83 64.53
CA LEU A 335 -23.22 -21.15 63.79
C LEU A 335 -22.92 -21.85 62.46
N MET A 336 -22.89 -23.18 62.44
CA MET A 336 -22.74 -23.98 61.22
C MET A 336 -23.91 -23.78 60.26
N THR A 337 -25.13 -23.71 60.79
CA THR A 337 -26.34 -23.44 60.01
C THR A 337 -26.30 -22.02 59.41
N MET A 338 -25.85 -21.03 60.18
CA MET A 338 -25.68 -19.66 59.69
C MET A 338 -24.57 -19.57 58.63
N ALA A 339 -23.45 -20.25 58.82
CA ALA A 339 -22.36 -20.27 57.84
C ALA A 339 -22.81 -20.87 56.49
N SER A 340 -23.59 -21.96 56.50
CA SER A 340 -24.18 -22.55 55.28
C SER A 340 -25.16 -21.60 54.59
N ARG A 341 -26.01 -20.89 55.35
CA ARG A 341 -26.93 -19.88 54.81
C ARG A 341 -26.19 -18.67 54.21
N ILE A 342 -25.13 -18.21 54.84
CA ILE A 342 -24.28 -17.13 54.32
C ILE A 342 -23.57 -17.58 53.04
N PHE A 343 -23.01 -18.80 53.02
CA PHE A 343 -22.35 -19.35 51.84
C PHE A 343 -23.31 -19.48 50.65
N THR A 344 -24.51 -20.02 50.87
CA THR A 344 -25.55 -20.14 49.82
C THR A 344 -25.99 -18.77 49.30
N LEU A 345 -26.15 -17.77 50.19
CA LEU A 345 -26.46 -16.40 49.81
C LEU A 345 -25.35 -15.79 48.94
N ILE A 346 -24.08 -15.94 49.33
CA ILE A 346 -22.93 -15.44 48.55
C ILE A 346 -22.89 -16.08 47.16
N MET A 347 -23.09 -17.41 47.07
CA MET A 347 -23.09 -18.11 45.79
C MET A 347 -24.25 -17.67 44.87
N LEU A 348 -25.45 -17.45 45.43
CA LEU A 348 -26.59 -16.93 44.68
C LEU A 348 -26.30 -15.53 44.16
N CYS A 349 -25.81 -14.63 45.02
CA CYS A 349 -25.44 -13.27 44.65
C CYS A 349 -24.36 -13.28 43.56
N ALA A 350 -23.28 -14.07 43.71
CA ALA A 350 -22.20 -14.16 42.73
C ALA A 350 -22.69 -14.67 41.37
N SER A 351 -23.50 -15.73 41.36
CA SER A 351 -24.06 -16.31 40.13
C SER A 351 -25.02 -15.34 39.45
N SER A 352 -25.85 -14.63 40.22
CA SER A 352 -26.76 -13.61 39.69
C SER A 352 -26.02 -12.42 39.09
N ALA A 353 -24.95 -11.95 39.74
CA ALA A 353 -24.12 -10.85 39.25
C ALA A 353 -23.36 -11.25 37.99
N GLN A 354 -22.80 -12.46 37.94
CA GLN A 354 -22.10 -12.98 36.77
C GLN A 354 -23.04 -13.13 35.57
N LEU A 355 -24.22 -13.72 35.77
CA LEU A 355 -25.22 -13.86 34.70
C LEU A 355 -25.69 -12.49 34.20
N LEU A 356 -26.01 -11.55 35.10
CA LEU A 356 -26.43 -10.20 34.73
C LEU A 356 -25.36 -9.49 33.92
N SER A 357 -24.10 -9.57 34.36
CA SER A 357 -22.95 -9.00 33.64
C SER A 357 -22.81 -9.59 32.22
N LEU A 358 -22.90 -10.91 32.09
CA LEU A 358 -22.84 -11.61 30.79
C LEU A 358 -24.03 -11.27 29.87
N LEU A 359 -25.22 -11.00 30.43
CA LEU A 359 -26.39 -10.59 29.64
C LEU A 359 -26.29 -9.13 29.17
N ILE A 360 -25.69 -8.24 29.96
CA ILE A 360 -25.46 -6.84 29.60
C ILE A 360 -24.37 -6.75 28.52
N SER A 361 -23.26 -7.44 28.72
CA SER A 361 -22.09 -7.42 27.85
C SER A 361 -21.68 -8.84 27.47
N PRO A 362 -22.38 -9.47 26.51
CA PRO A 362 -22.11 -10.85 26.13
C PRO A 362 -20.73 -10.98 25.49
N PRO A 363 -19.92 -11.98 25.88
CA PRO A 363 -18.69 -12.29 25.18
C PRO A 363 -18.99 -12.66 23.73
N LEU A 364 -18.02 -12.41 22.85
CA LEU A 364 -18.14 -12.70 21.42
C LEU A 364 -17.70 -14.13 21.11
N HIS A 365 -18.09 -14.63 19.93
CA HIS A 365 -17.53 -15.86 19.38
C HIS A 365 -16.00 -15.76 19.22
N PRO A 366 -15.27 -16.90 19.25
CA PRO A 366 -13.83 -16.89 19.03
C PRO A 366 -13.48 -16.28 17.67
N ARG A 367 -12.39 -15.52 17.64
CA ARG A 367 -11.94 -14.83 16.44
C ARG A 367 -11.33 -15.83 15.44
N ILE A 368 -11.60 -15.61 14.16
CA ILE A 368 -10.88 -16.27 13.07
C ILE A 368 -9.51 -15.58 12.95
N GLU A 369 -8.45 -16.30 13.28
CA GLU A 369 -7.07 -15.78 13.30
C GLU A 369 -6.18 -16.39 12.22
N SER A 370 -6.54 -17.55 11.67
CA SER A 370 -5.81 -18.23 10.60
C SER A 370 -6.71 -18.62 9.43
N PHE A 371 -6.09 -18.95 8.29
CA PHE A 371 -6.81 -19.52 7.15
C PHE A 371 -7.34 -20.94 7.43
N ASP A 372 -6.69 -21.67 8.35
CA ASP A 372 -7.16 -23.00 8.76
C ASP A 372 -8.43 -22.87 9.62
N ASP A 373 -8.51 -21.87 10.51
CA ASP A 373 -9.75 -21.54 11.25
C ASP A 373 -10.88 -21.14 10.29
N LEU A 374 -10.54 -20.40 9.23
CA LEU A 374 -11.51 -19.97 8.23
C LEU A 374 -12.07 -21.17 7.45
N LEU A 375 -11.23 -22.14 7.07
CA LEU A 375 -11.66 -23.39 6.44
C LEU A 375 -12.56 -24.23 7.35
N ALA A 376 -12.32 -24.21 8.66
CA ALA A 376 -13.16 -24.89 9.65
C ALA A 376 -14.47 -24.14 9.94
N SER A 377 -14.59 -22.89 9.51
CA SER A 377 -15.78 -22.06 9.69
C SER A 377 -16.72 -22.13 8.49
N ASP A 378 -17.99 -21.74 8.68
CA ASP A 378 -18.96 -21.60 7.58
C ASP A 378 -18.71 -20.34 6.71
N LEU A 379 -17.73 -19.51 7.07
CA LEU A 379 -17.46 -18.24 6.41
C LEU A 379 -16.49 -18.40 5.25
N LYS A 380 -16.84 -17.84 4.09
CA LYS A 380 -15.99 -17.84 2.89
C LYS A 380 -15.55 -16.44 2.50
N ILE A 381 -14.37 -16.33 1.89
CA ILE A 381 -13.83 -15.11 1.31
C ILE A 381 -14.42 -14.91 -0.09
N PHE A 382 -15.24 -13.89 -0.24
CA PHE A 382 -15.69 -13.43 -1.54
C PHE A 382 -14.59 -12.57 -2.19
N GLY A 383 -14.06 -13.03 -3.33
CA GLY A 383 -13.05 -12.32 -4.10
C GLY A 383 -13.24 -12.48 -5.61
N LEU A 384 -12.41 -11.76 -6.38
CA LEU A 384 -12.40 -11.90 -7.84
C LEU A 384 -11.57 -13.11 -8.25
N ARG A 385 -12.02 -13.79 -9.30
CA ARG A 385 -11.29 -14.93 -9.87
C ARG A 385 -9.93 -14.51 -10.41
N SER A 386 -9.85 -13.39 -11.13
CA SER A 386 -8.59 -12.85 -11.65
C SER A 386 -7.58 -12.63 -10.52
N GLU A 387 -7.99 -11.95 -9.45
CA GLU A 387 -7.18 -11.74 -8.25
C GLU A 387 -6.72 -13.07 -7.65
N PHE A 388 -7.64 -14.02 -7.44
CA PHE A 388 -7.28 -15.32 -6.86
C PHE A 388 -6.19 -16.03 -7.64
N TYR A 389 -6.22 -16.02 -8.98
CA TYR A 389 -5.17 -16.63 -9.80
C TYR A 389 -3.80 -15.92 -9.75
N PHE A 390 -3.74 -14.68 -9.26
CA PHE A 390 -2.47 -14.00 -8.99
C PHE A 390 -1.80 -14.48 -7.69
N MET A 391 -2.51 -15.17 -6.80
CA MET A 391 -1.96 -15.71 -5.56
C MET A 391 -1.03 -16.91 -5.81
N ASP A 392 -0.16 -17.19 -4.83
CA ASP A 392 0.78 -18.31 -4.87
C ASP A 392 0.08 -19.66 -5.13
N GLY A 393 0.73 -20.53 -5.92
CA GLY A 393 0.16 -21.81 -6.34
C GLY A 393 -0.14 -22.75 -5.18
N ASN A 394 0.76 -22.84 -4.20
CA ASN A 394 0.60 -23.72 -3.04
C ASN A 394 -0.50 -23.19 -2.12
N PHE A 395 -0.57 -21.87 -1.93
CA PHE A 395 -1.64 -21.22 -1.20
C PHE A 395 -3.01 -21.53 -1.82
N ARG A 396 -3.15 -21.35 -3.14
CA ARG A 396 -4.40 -21.64 -3.85
C ARG A 396 -4.82 -23.10 -3.72
N ALA A 397 -3.87 -24.03 -3.85
CA ALA A 397 -4.15 -25.46 -3.72
C ALA A 397 -4.66 -25.84 -2.32
N LYS A 398 -4.08 -25.28 -1.25
CA LYS A 398 -4.50 -25.57 0.13
C LYS A 398 -5.84 -24.91 0.49
N TYR A 399 -6.06 -23.66 0.06
CA TYR A 399 -7.15 -22.83 0.58
C TYR A 399 -8.29 -22.57 -0.40
N ALA A 400 -8.33 -23.19 -1.58
CA ALA A 400 -9.38 -22.95 -2.58
C ALA A 400 -10.81 -23.05 -2.03
N ALA A 401 -11.08 -23.99 -1.12
CA ALA A 401 -12.39 -24.19 -0.51
C ALA A 401 -12.87 -23.01 0.36
N ALA A 402 -11.95 -22.19 0.86
CA ALA A 402 -12.26 -21.00 1.65
C ALA A 402 -12.77 -19.82 0.81
N PHE A 403 -12.72 -19.92 -0.53
CA PHE A 403 -13.07 -18.81 -1.43
C PHE A 403 -14.39 -19.02 -2.17
N HIS A 404 -15.08 -17.91 -2.41
CA HIS A 404 -16.16 -17.78 -3.36
C HIS A 404 -15.73 -16.78 -4.44
N LEU A 405 -15.60 -17.23 -5.69
CA LEU A 405 -14.96 -16.45 -6.77
C LEU A 405 -15.98 -16.03 -7.84
N THR A 406 -16.09 -14.72 -8.08
CA THR A 406 -16.87 -14.14 -9.18
C THR A 406 -15.95 -13.54 -10.24
N ASP A 407 -16.44 -13.44 -11.49
CA ASP A 407 -15.82 -12.63 -12.55
C ASP A 407 -16.42 -11.23 -12.62
N ASN A 408 -17.56 -10.99 -11.95
CA ASN A 408 -18.26 -9.71 -11.96
C ASN A 408 -17.76 -8.81 -10.81
N PRO A 409 -16.97 -7.75 -11.09
CA PRO A 409 -16.47 -6.86 -10.05
C PRO A 409 -17.59 -6.10 -9.33
N TYR A 410 -18.70 -5.82 -9.99
CA TYR A 410 -19.82 -5.07 -9.38
C TYR A 410 -20.48 -5.87 -8.25
N GLU A 411 -20.61 -7.19 -8.41
CA GLU A 411 -21.17 -8.06 -7.38
C GLU A 411 -20.33 -8.04 -6.09
N LEU A 412 -19.00 -8.11 -6.25
CA LEU A 412 -18.07 -7.97 -5.12
C LEU A 412 -18.17 -6.58 -4.50
N TYR A 413 -18.20 -5.52 -5.32
CA TYR A 413 -18.23 -4.15 -4.83
C TYR A 413 -19.50 -3.83 -4.08
N ASP A 414 -20.66 -4.28 -4.56
CA ASP A 414 -21.94 -4.05 -3.89
C ASP A 414 -21.99 -4.76 -2.54
N ASN A 415 -21.68 -6.07 -2.50
CA ASN A 415 -21.67 -6.82 -1.26
C ASN A 415 -20.70 -6.24 -0.22
N ARG A 416 -19.51 -5.82 -0.66
CA ARG A 416 -18.49 -5.21 0.22
C ARG A 416 -18.85 -3.80 0.67
N ASN A 417 -19.29 -2.93 -0.24
CA ASN A 417 -19.58 -1.52 0.05
C ASN A 417 -20.89 -1.35 0.85
N TYR A 418 -21.82 -2.31 0.78
CA TYR A 418 -23.04 -2.37 1.58
C TYR A 418 -22.92 -3.30 2.81
N PHE A 419 -21.69 -3.67 3.21
CA PHE A 419 -21.40 -4.35 4.46
C PHE A 419 -22.16 -5.68 4.68
N ASN A 420 -22.30 -6.51 3.64
CA ASN A 420 -22.95 -7.81 3.78
C ASN A 420 -22.08 -8.78 4.60
N THR A 421 -22.50 -9.07 5.84
CA THR A 421 -21.78 -9.90 6.82
C THR A 421 -21.81 -11.42 6.54
N SER A 422 -22.51 -11.86 5.49
CA SER A 422 -22.53 -13.29 5.12
C SER A 422 -21.20 -13.77 4.53
N TRP A 423 -20.32 -12.84 4.15
CA TRP A 423 -19.03 -13.13 3.53
C TRP A 423 -17.90 -12.39 4.22
N ALA A 424 -16.70 -12.96 4.16
CA ALA A 424 -15.46 -12.21 4.26
C ALA A 424 -15.09 -11.67 2.87
N TYR A 425 -14.22 -10.66 2.78
CA TYR A 425 -13.84 -10.08 1.50
C TYR A 425 -12.34 -9.91 1.36
N THR A 426 -11.83 -10.03 0.13
CA THR A 426 -10.49 -9.53 -0.19
C THR A 426 -10.50 -7.99 -0.19
N ILE A 427 -9.48 -7.40 0.43
CA ILE A 427 -9.34 -5.94 0.49
C ILE A 427 -7.86 -5.53 0.53
N THR A 428 -7.55 -4.41 -0.12
CA THR A 428 -6.24 -3.76 0.06
C THR A 428 -6.28 -2.85 1.29
N SER A 429 -5.15 -2.66 1.97
CA SER A 429 -5.06 -1.75 3.12
C SER A 429 -5.51 -0.34 2.76
N LEU A 430 -5.22 0.12 1.53
CA LEU A 430 -5.69 1.39 0.99
C LEU A 430 -7.23 1.48 0.99
N LYS A 431 -7.91 0.46 0.47
CA LYS A 431 -9.37 0.43 0.45
C LYS A 431 -9.93 0.26 1.87
N TRP A 432 -9.23 -0.47 2.74
CA TRP A 432 -9.60 -0.59 4.15
C TRP A 432 -9.60 0.77 4.87
N THR A 433 -8.62 1.64 4.64
CA THR A 433 -8.61 3.00 5.23
C THR A 433 -9.90 3.77 4.95
N VAL A 434 -10.45 3.60 3.75
CA VAL A 434 -11.72 4.20 3.34
C VAL A 434 -12.93 3.56 4.03
N ILE A 435 -12.95 2.23 4.11
CA ILE A 435 -14.01 1.49 4.80
C ILE A 435 -13.99 1.79 6.29
N ASP A 436 -12.82 1.85 6.93
CA ASP A 436 -12.64 2.25 8.32
C ASP A 436 -13.17 3.66 8.58
N ALA A 437 -12.82 4.62 7.70
CA ALA A 437 -13.34 5.98 7.79
C ALA A 437 -14.89 6.02 7.70
N GLN A 438 -15.50 5.18 6.87
CA GLN A 438 -16.96 5.05 6.80
C GLN A 438 -17.54 4.45 8.09
N GLN A 439 -16.91 3.40 8.64
CA GLN A 439 -17.37 2.72 9.85
C GLN A 439 -17.30 3.59 11.11
N ARG A 440 -16.50 4.66 11.13
CA ARG A 440 -16.49 5.64 12.24
C ARG A 440 -17.81 6.38 12.41
N HIS A 441 -18.68 6.35 11.40
CA HIS A 441 -20.03 6.90 11.48
C HIS A 441 -21.07 5.87 11.94
N PHE A 442 -20.66 4.63 12.22
CA PHE A 442 -21.55 3.57 12.68
C PHE A 442 -21.56 3.56 14.20
N ALA A 443 -22.65 3.08 14.80
CA ALA A 443 -22.69 2.85 16.24
C ALA A 443 -21.58 1.89 16.69
N HIS A 444 -21.33 0.83 15.90
CA HIS A 444 -20.25 -0.13 16.12
C HIS A 444 -19.68 -0.61 14.78
N PRO A 445 -18.38 -0.98 14.71
CA PRO A 445 -17.79 -1.54 13.49
C PRO A 445 -18.46 -2.87 13.12
N VAL A 446 -18.74 -3.05 11.83
CA VAL A 446 -19.37 -4.25 11.26
C VAL A 446 -18.31 -5.24 10.76
N PHE A 447 -17.19 -4.72 10.26
CA PHE A 447 -16.04 -5.49 9.81
C PHE A 447 -14.78 -5.07 10.53
N ARG A 448 -13.81 -5.98 10.56
CA ARG A 448 -12.44 -5.79 11.00
C ARG A 448 -11.46 -6.19 9.90
N PHE A 449 -10.31 -5.55 9.88
CA PHE A 449 -9.18 -5.95 9.06
C PHE A 449 -8.32 -6.96 9.81
N SER A 450 -7.88 -8.02 9.14
CA SER A 450 -6.97 -9.00 9.72
C SER A 450 -5.60 -8.93 9.07
N GLU A 451 -4.60 -8.54 9.87
CA GLU A 451 -3.19 -8.56 9.48
C GLU A 451 -2.61 -9.99 9.41
N LYS A 452 -3.27 -10.96 10.06
CA LYS A 452 -2.85 -12.38 10.03
C LYS A 452 -3.35 -13.09 8.77
N LEU A 453 -4.49 -12.67 8.21
CA LEU A 453 -5.07 -13.24 6.98
C LEU A 453 -4.73 -12.35 5.77
N CYS A 454 -3.42 -12.21 5.50
CA CYS A 454 -2.88 -11.48 4.37
C CYS A 454 -2.33 -12.41 3.29
N PHE A 455 -2.64 -12.11 2.03
CA PHE A 455 -2.05 -12.75 0.86
C PHE A 455 -0.70 -12.13 0.52
N ASN A 456 -0.58 -10.82 0.78
CA ASN A 456 0.66 -10.06 0.68
C ASN A 456 0.63 -8.96 1.75
N TRP A 457 1.68 -8.82 2.54
CA TRP A 457 1.67 -7.94 3.71
C TRP A 457 2.10 -6.50 3.39
N ALA A 458 3.02 -6.30 2.42
CA ALA A 458 3.51 -4.95 2.10
C ALA A 458 4.09 -4.87 0.68
N SER A 459 3.23 -4.58 -0.30
CA SER A 459 3.67 -4.27 -1.65
C SER A 459 3.87 -2.76 -1.83
N PRO A 460 4.98 -2.32 -2.43
CA PRO A 460 5.15 -0.93 -2.82
C PRO A 460 4.09 -0.53 -3.85
N CYS A 461 3.60 0.71 -3.74
CA CYS A 461 2.72 1.33 -4.71
C CYS A 461 3.32 2.67 -5.14
N GLY A 462 3.41 2.92 -6.44
CA GLY A 462 3.93 4.16 -7.01
C GLY A 462 3.19 4.54 -8.29
N LEU A 463 3.51 5.69 -8.87
CA LEU A 463 2.96 6.11 -10.16
C LEU A 463 3.66 5.37 -11.29
N LEU A 464 2.94 5.09 -12.38
CA LEU A 464 3.56 4.61 -13.60
C LEU A 464 4.24 5.76 -14.32
N ILE A 465 5.53 5.60 -14.64
CA ILE A 465 6.32 6.58 -15.37
C ILE A 465 7.21 5.87 -16.38
N ALA A 466 7.51 6.56 -17.50
CA ALA A 466 8.42 6.03 -18.50
C ALA A 466 9.81 5.72 -17.89
N PRO A 467 10.54 4.72 -18.41
CA PRO A 467 11.96 4.56 -18.12
C PRO A 467 12.74 5.86 -18.35
N GLU A 468 12.38 6.60 -19.40
CA GLU A 468 13.00 7.86 -19.82
C GLU A 468 12.31 9.12 -19.27
N SER A 469 11.57 8.98 -18.18
CA SER A 469 10.93 10.13 -17.56
C SER A 469 11.96 11.07 -16.94
N ILE A 470 11.96 12.31 -17.41
CA ILE A 470 12.69 13.45 -16.84
C ILE A 470 12.22 13.82 -15.44
N TYR A 471 11.04 13.35 -15.03
CA TYR A 471 10.42 13.71 -13.76
C TYR A 471 10.80 12.77 -12.62
N ARG A 472 11.58 11.72 -12.86
CA ARG A 472 11.87 10.67 -11.88
C ARG A 472 12.43 11.20 -10.56
N ASP A 473 13.50 11.98 -10.62
CA ASP A 473 14.15 12.55 -9.43
C ASP A 473 13.32 13.62 -8.71
N PRO A 474 12.75 14.64 -9.39
CA PRO A 474 11.91 15.61 -8.70
C PRO A 474 10.63 14.97 -8.13
N LEU A 475 10.05 13.97 -8.81
CA LEU A 475 8.92 13.21 -8.29
C LEU A 475 9.32 12.44 -7.04
N GLN A 476 10.46 11.75 -7.03
CA GLN A 476 10.95 11.06 -5.84
C GLN A 476 11.12 12.01 -4.65
N GLN A 477 11.78 13.16 -4.86
CA GLN A 477 11.95 14.16 -3.80
C GLN A 477 10.61 14.71 -3.30
N PHE A 478 9.67 14.95 -4.21
CA PHE A 478 8.32 15.40 -3.87
C PHE A 478 7.57 14.34 -3.05
N THR A 479 7.60 13.07 -3.49
CA THR A 479 7.01 11.94 -2.77
C THR A 479 7.53 11.86 -1.34
N LEU A 480 8.85 11.89 -1.15
CA LEU A 480 9.47 11.85 0.19
C LEU A 480 9.01 13.00 1.08
N ARG A 481 8.91 14.22 0.54
CA ARG A 481 8.40 15.38 1.29
C ARG A 481 6.92 15.23 1.67
N MET A 482 6.09 14.73 0.76
CA MET A 482 4.66 14.52 1.01
C MET A 482 4.42 13.40 2.04
N GLU A 483 5.24 12.36 2.00
CA GLU A 483 5.22 11.28 2.98
C GLU A 483 5.67 11.78 4.37
N GLN A 484 6.80 12.50 4.45
CA GLN A 484 7.30 13.08 5.69
C GLN A 484 6.30 14.05 6.34
N ALA A 485 5.54 14.79 5.53
CA ALA A 485 4.47 15.68 6.00
C ALA A 485 3.18 14.95 6.40
N GLY A 486 3.05 13.64 6.13
CA GLY A 486 1.85 12.86 6.40
C GLY A 486 0.67 13.13 5.45
N LEU A 487 0.89 13.88 4.37
CA LEU A 487 -0.16 14.34 3.46
C LEU A 487 -0.80 13.18 2.68
N ILE A 488 0.00 12.19 2.29
CA ILE A 488 -0.50 11.01 1.56
C ILE A 488 -1.55 10.27 2.41
N ASN A 489 -1.25 10.00 3.69
CA ASN A 489 -2.19 9.32 4.60
C ASN A 489 -3.45 10.16 4.88
N GLN A 490 -3.27 11.48 5.03
CA GLN A 490 -4.39 12.39 5.20
C GLN A 490 -5.32 12.40 3.97
N TRP A 491 -4.77 12.46 2.76
CA TRP A 491 -5.56 12.42 1.52
C TRP A 491 -6.24 11.07 1.32
N MET A 492 -5.59 9.95 1.64
CA MET A 492 -6.21 8.62 1.63
C MET A 492 -7.39 8.54 2.59
N THR A 493 -7.24 8.98 3.84
CA THR A 493 -8.32 8.98 4.84
C THR A 493 -9.47 9.89 4.42
N ARG A 494 -9.15 11.07 3.86
CA ARG A 494 -10.16 12.04 3.42
C ARG A 494 -10.88 11.63 2.13
N SER A 495 -10.33 10.68 1.38
CA SER A 495 -10.94 10.19 0.14
C SER A 495 -12.35 9.62 0.33
N PHE A 496 -12.67 9.09 1.52
CA PHE A 496 -14.05 8.72 1.89
C PHE A 496 -15.00 9.91 1.72
N TYR A 497 -14.68 11.06 2.31
CA TYR A 497 -15.50 12.27 2.22
C TYR A 497 -15.54 12.84 0.79
N ASP A 498 -14.43 12.78 0.05
CA ASP A 498 -14.41 13.19 -1.35
C ASP A 498 -15.37 12.33 -2.19
N MET A 499 -15.45 11.03 -1.92
CA MET A 499 -16.38 10.12 -2.60
C MET A 499 -17.83 10.32 -2.16
N VAL A 500 -18.07 10.66 -0.89
CA VAL A 500 -19.41 11.05 -0.41
C VAL A 500 -19.87 12.32 -1.13
N LYS A 501 -19.01 13.35 -1.21
CA LYS A 501 -19.30 14.58 -1.95
C LYS A 501 -19.56 14.31 -3.44
N ALA A 502 -18.87 13.33 -4.02
CA ALA A 502 -19.06 12.91 -5.40
C ALA A 502 -20.28 12.01 -5.63
N GLY A 503 -21.08 11.69 -4.60
CA GLY A 503 -22.24 10.81 -4.70
C GLY A 503 -21.89 9.34 -4.97
N ARG A 504 -20.64 8.92 -4.72
CA ARG A 504 -20.16 7.54 -4.91
C ARG A 504 -20.32 6.66 -3.67
N MET A 505 -20.42 7.28 -2.50
CA MET A 505 -20.68 6.62 -1.22
C MET A 505 -21.67 7.45 -0.39
N THR A 506 -22.30 6.83 0.59
CA THR A 506 -23.26 7.49 1.49
C THR A 506 -22.84 7.28 2.94
N ILE A 507 -23.00 8.32 3.75
CA ILE A 507 -22.91 8.21 5.21
C ILE A 507 -24.21 7.58 5.69
N LYS A 508 -24.18 6.29 5.97
CA LYS A 508 -25.31 5.50 6.48
C LYS A 508 -24.78 4.45 7.44
N ASP A 509 -25.42 4.30 8.59
CA ASP A 509 -25.07 3.25 9.54
C ASP A 509 -25.60 1.89 9.05
N TYR A 510 -24.69 0.95 8.83
CA TYR A 510 -24.99 -0.44 8.47
C TYR A 510 -24.86 -1.40 9.66
N SER A 511 -24.46 -0.89 10.83
CA SER A 511 -24.42 -1.68 12.05
C SER A 511 -25.83 -2.07 12.47
N ARG A 512 -25.98 -3.32 12.95
CA ARG A 512 -27.22 -3.71 13.59
C ARG A 512 -27.30 -2.92 14.89
N THR A 513 -28.39 -2.18 15.08
CA THR A 513 -28.72 -1.62 16.38
C THR A 513 -28.87 -2.79 17.35
N ASN A 514 -27.88 -3.02 18.21
CA ASN A 514 -27.98 -3.95 19.32
C ASN A 514 -28.93 -3.34 20.35
N VAL A 515 -30.22 -3.30 20.01
CA VAL A 515 -31.26 -3.04 21.00
C VAL A 515 -31.22 -4.24 21.93
N LEU A 516 -30.91 -3.99 23.20
CA LEU A 516 -31.06 -4.96 24.28
C LEU A 516 -32.41 -5.66 24.09
N SER A 517 -32.35 -6.88 23.59
CA SER A 517 -33.55 -7.61 23.22
C SER A 517 -34.09 -8.24 24.50
N PRO A 518 -35.41 -8.14 24.75
CA PRO A 518 -35.99 -8.81 25.90
C PRO A 518 -35.74 -10.31 25.79
N LEU A 519 -35.48 -10.96 26.94
CA LEU A 519 -35.30 -12.40 27.02
C LEU A 519 -36.55 -13.09 26.47
N ARG A 520 -36.34 -14.04 25.54
CA ARG A 520 -37.45 -14.81 24.97
C ARG A 520 -37.72 -16.03 25.84
N THR A 521 -38.94 -16.55 25.78
CA THR A 521 -39.32 -17.80 26.48
C THR A 521 -38.42 -18.98 26.09
N LYS A 522 -37.97 -19.02 24.83
CA LYS A 522 -37.00 -20.02 24.33
C LYS A 522 -35.64 -19.95 25.05
N ASP A 523 -35.20 -18.76 25.45
CA ASP A 523 -33.91 -18.59 26.13
C ASP A 523 -33.94 -19.19 27.55
N LEU A 524 -35.13 -19.25 28.16
CA LEU A 524 -35.37 -19.84 29.48
C LEU A 524 -35.65 -21.35 29.44
N GLN A 525 -35.58 -22.00 28.27
CA GLN A 525 -35.92 -23.41 28.10
C GLN A 525 -35.12 -24.34 29.04
N MET A 526 -33.84 -24.05 29.27
CA MET A 526 -33.00 -24.83 30.19
C MET A 526 -33.51 -24.75 31.64
N LEU A 527 -33.99 -23.59 32.08
CA LEU A 527 -34.56 -23.40 33.41
C LEU A 527 -35.87 -24.19 33.56
N TRP A 528 -36.76 -24.10 32.58
CA TRP A 528 -37.99 -24.88 32.55
C TRP A 528 -37.74 -26.39 32.52
N SER A 529 -36.72 -26.84 31.78
CA SER A 529 -36.30 -28.24 31.74
C SER A 529 -35.82 -28.72 33.12
N ASN A 530 -34.94 -27.97 33.78
CA ASN A 530 -34.46 -28.31 35.12
C ASN A 530 -35.58 -28.34 36.16
N PHE A 531 -36.50 -27.37 36.10
CA PHE A 531 -37.67 -27.32 36.96
C PHE A 531 -38.58 -28.54 36.75
N SER A 532 -38.83 -28.92 35.50
CA SER A 532 -39.66 -30.09 35.14
C SER A 532 -39.03 -31.40 35.62
N VAL A 533 -37.71 -31.55 35.47
CA VAL A 533 -36.97 -32.71 35.99
C VAL A 533 -37.07 -32.77 37.52
N GLY A 534 -36.88 -31.64 38.21
CA GLY A 534 -37.00 -31.58 39.67
C GLY A 534 -38.42 -31.93 40.16
N LEU A 535 -39.46 -31.44 39.51
CA LEU A 535 -40.84 -31.82 39.83
C LEU A 535 -41.10 -33.31 39.57
N GLY A 536 -40.59 -33.84 38.46
CA GLY A 536 -40.71 -35.26 38.11
C GLY A 536 -40.05 -36.16 39.15
N THR A 537 -38.84 -35.83 39.60
CA THR A 537 -38.15 -36.62 40.63
C THR A 537 -38.88 -36.54 41.98
N SER A 538 -39.35 -35.36 42.39
CA SER A 538 -40.16 -35.22 43.62
C SER A 538 -41.46 -36.03 43.55
N PHE A 539 -42.14 -36.04 42.41
CA PHE A 539 -43.36 -36.83 42.21
C PHE A 539 -43.11 -38.34 42.30
N VAL A 540 -42.00 -38.82 41.71
CA VAL A 540 -41.59 -40.23 41.78
C VAL A 540 -41.30 -40.63 43.23
N VAL A 541 -40.53 -39.82 43.97
CA VAL A 541 -40.21 -40.08 45.38
C VAL A 541 -41.48 -40.14 46.21
N PHE A 542 -42.39 -39.17 46.05
CA PHE A 542 -43.68 -39.14 46.75
C PHE A 542 -44.51 -40.40 46.47
N THR A 543 -44.53 -40.86 45.21
CA THR A 543 -45.27 -42.07 44.82
C THR A 543 -44.66 -43.32 45.47
N ILE A 544 -43.34 -43.42 45.54
CA ILE A 544 -42.64 -44.53 46.20
C ILE A 544 -42.94 -44.54 47.70
N GLU A 545 -42.88 -43.38 48.36
CA GLU A 545 -43.23 -43.26 49.78
C GLU A 545 -44.67 -43.69 50.06
N LEU A 546 -45.61 -43.26 49.22
CA LEU A 546 -47.01 -43.64 49.32
C LEU A 546 -47.19 -45.16 49.13
N LEU A 547 -46.52 -45.74 48.14
CA LEU A 547 -46.55 -47.19 47.90
C LEU A 547 -45.99 -47.96 49.09
N LEU A 548 -44.84 -47.55 49.64
CA LEU A 548 -44.24 -48.18 50.83
C LEU A 548 -45.13 -48.04 52.07
N PHE A 549 -45.82 -46.92 52.22
CA PHE A 549 -46.78 -46.72 53.31
C PHE A 549 -47.97 -47.68 53.18
N TYR A 550 -48.60 -47.73 52.00
CA TYR A 550 -49.76 -48.61 51.78
C TYR A 550 -49.39 -50.10 51.78
N THR A 551 -48.22 -50.50 51.29
CA THR A 551 -47.77 -51.90 51.40
C THR A 551 -47.50 -52.28 52.84
N ASN A 552 -46.89 -51.42 53.66
CA ASN A 552 -46.72 -51.68 55.09
C ASN A 552 -48.06 -51.74 55.84
N VAL A 553 -49.02 -50.87 55.51
CA VAL A 553 -50.37 -50.92 56.09
C VAL A 553 -51.12 -52.19 55.68
N PHE A 554 -51.01 -52.60 54.41
CA PHE A 554 -51.61 -53.83 53.90
C PHE A 554 -50.98 -55.08 54.53
N LEU A 555 -49.65 -55.14 54.63
CA LEU A 555 -48.92 -56.23 55.29
C LEU A 555 -49.20 -56.33 56.79
N ASN A 556 -49.49 -55.22 57.46
CA ASN A 556 -49.90 -55.23 58.88
C ASN A 556 -51.38 -55.55 59.09
N SER A 557 -52.18 -55.63 58.01
CA SER A 557 -53.62 -55.97 58.05
C SER A 557 -53.93 -57.43 57.68
N LEU A 558 -52.91 -58.16 57.19
CA LEU A 558 -52.86 -59.62 57.01
C LEU A 558 -52.33 -60.26 58.29
#